data_AF-A0A962M5D3-F1
#
_entry.id   AF-A0A962M5D3-F1
#
_cell.length_a   1.000
_cell.length_b   1.000
_cell.length_c   1.000
_cell.angle_alpha   90.00
_cell.angle_beta   90.00
_cell.angle_gamma   90.00
#
_symmetry.space_group_name_H-M   'P 1'
#
loop_
_entity.id
_entity.type
_entity.pdbx_description
1 polymer ?
#
loop_
_entity_poly.entity_id
_entity_poly.type
_entity_poly.pdbx_seq_one_letter_code
_entity_poly.pdbx_strand_id
1 'polypeptide(L)'
;MLNKDFDEAMRICMLSEIGPWFKEDHPACISGIVRTRADKVATGDVDIKGDSGGHTRYGIAQNYNPEINVSTLTYEQAKVVYFNKYWDKSECDLLPSLLNIINFDAVVNHGSTNANKFLQRCLGFLGKDVDGDLGPISLRKCYSVCVTKYDIKTLCLKVLDERERFFRVIVARNPSQQKFLQGWLNRVARLREYVKQV
;
A
#
# COMPACT_ATOMS: atom_id res chain seq x y z
N MET A 1 -7.73 14.41 13.45
CA MET A 1 -7.11 13.18 12.90
C MET A 1 -6.01 13.60 11.93
N LEU A 2 -4.80 13.89 12.42
CA LEU A 2 -3.64 14.05 11.55
C LEU A 2 -2.68 12.91 11.90
N ASN A 3 -2.95 11.76 11.30
CA ASN A 3 -2.02 10.64 11.35
C ASN A 3 -1.00 10.86 10.22
N LYS A 4 0.12 11.51 10.55
CA LYS A 4 1.16 11.87 9.59
C LYS A 4 1.72 10.66 8.86
N ASP A 5 1.79 9.52 9.55
CA ASP A 5 2.27 8.27 8.96
C ASP A 5 1.27 7.73 7.94
N PHE A 6 -0.03 7.79 8.23
CA PHE A 6 -1.06 7.42 7.26
C PHE A 6 -1.05 8.34 6.04
N ASP A 7 -0.97 9.66 6.24
CA ASP A 7 -0.92 10.62 5.13
C ASP A 7 0.28 10.34 4.21
N GLU A 8 1.45 10.06 4.79
CA GLU A 8 2.65 9.72 4.03
C GLU A 8 2.54 8.35 3.35
N ALA A 9 1.96 7.34 4.03
CA ALA A 9 1.71 6.03 3.44
C ALA A 9 0.75 6.11 2.25
N MET A 10 -0.31 6.92 2.36
CA MET A 10 -1.24 7.19 1.28
C MET A 10 -0.55 7.86 0.10
N ARG A 11 0.27 8.89 0.35
CA ARG A 11 1.03 9.57 -0.71
C ARG A 11 1.92 8.59 -1.47
N ILE A 12 2.67 7.74 -0.78
CA ILE A 12 3.56 6.74 -1.40
C ILE A 12 2.76 5.66 -2.17
N CYS A 13 1.64 5.22 -1.60
CA CYS A 13 0.72 4.28 -2.25
C CYS A 13 0.23 4.86 -3.59
N MET A 14 -0.22 6.13 -3.62
CA MET A 14 -0.69 6.79 -4.84
C MET A 14 0.40 6.94 -5.91
N LEU A 15 1.66 7.17 -5.53
CA LEU A 15 2.77 7.17 -6.50
C LEU A 15 3.01 5.80 -7.17
N SER A 16 2.44 4.73 -6.60
CA SER A 16 2.50 3.37 -7.13
C SER A 16 1.21 2.98 -7.86
N GLU A 17 0.04 3.42 -7.38
CA GLU A 17 -1.26 3.20 -8.04
C GLU A 17 -1.43 4.04 -9.30
N ILE A 18 -1.08 5.33 -9.20
CA ILE A 18 -1.33 6.32 -10.24
C ILE A 18 -0.06 6.59 -11.02
N GLY A 19 1.06 6.81 -10.32
CA GLY A 19 2.37 7.09 -10.92
C GLY A 19 3.02 8.38 -10.40
N PRO A 20 4.23 8.72 -10.88
CA PRO A 20 5.03 9.85 -10.38
C PRO A 20 4.43 11.24 -10.66
N TRP A 21 3.39 11.32 -11.49
CA TRP A 21 2.67 12.56 -11.81
C TRP A 21 1.53 12.87 -10.82
N PHE A 22 1.19 11.95 -9.91
CA PHE A 22 0.22 12.20 -8.86
C PHE A 22 0.67 13.40 -8.01
N LYS A 23 -0.26 14.33 -7.79
CA LYS A 23 -0.11 15.47 -6.90
C LYS A 23 -1.41 15.67 -6.13
N GLU A 24 -1.32 15.66 -4.80
CA GLU A 24 -2.48 15.81 -3.93
C GLU A 24 -3.15 17.18 -4.06
N ASP A 25 -2.36 18.22 -4.37
CA ASP A 25 -2.80 19.60 -4.56
C ASP A 25 -3.32 19.90 -5.97
N HIS A 26 -3.38 18.90 -6.86
CA HIS A 26 -3.93 19.08 -8.18
C HIS A 26 -5.42 19.47 -8.09
N PRO A 27 -5.94 20.46 -8.86
CA PRO A 27 -7.33 20.92 -8.75
C PRO A 27 -8.38 19.80 -8.87
N ALA A 28 -8.13 18.82 -9.76
CA ALA A 28 -8.99 17.64 -9.89
C ALA A 28 -8.97 16.73 -8.65
N CYS A 29 -7.84 16.64 -7.93
CA CYS A 29 -7.73 15.87 -6.69
C CYS A 29 -8.54 16.47 -5.55
N ILE A 30 -8.54 17.81 -5.47
CA ILE A 30 -9.29 18.55 -4.46
C ILE A 30 -10.78 18.54 -4.78
N SER A 31 -11.16 18.85 -6.03
CA SER A 31 -12.56 19.05 -6.41
C SER A 31 -13.31 17.77 -6.78
N GLY A 32 -12.61 16.68 -7.11
CA GLY A 32 -13.21 15.47 -7.66
C GLY A 32 -13.74 15.63 -9.10
N ILE A 33 -13.48 16.77 -9.74
CA ILE A 33 -13.94 17.09 -11.09
C ILE A 33 -12.81 16.78 -12.09
N VAL A 34 -13.08 15.89 -13.03
CA VAL A 34 -12.16 15.47 -14.09
C VAL A 34 -12.70 15.90 -15.45
N ARG A 35 -11.98 16.78 -16.16
CA ARG A 35 -12.40 17.31 -17.47
C ARG A 35 -11.35 17.11 -18.55
N THR A 36 -10.09 17.12 -18.18
CA THR A 36 -8.96 17.09 -19.10
C THR A 36 -8.17 15.78 -18.98
N ARG A 37 -7.29 15.54 -19.94
CA ARG A 37 -6.31 14.45 -19.85
C ARG A 37 -5.38 14.62 -18.64
N ALA A 38 -5.00 15.86 -18.32
CA ALA A 38 -4.15 16.14 -17.16
C ALA A 38 -4.85 15.75 -15.86
N ASP A 39 -6.15 16.07 -15.74
CA ASP A 39 -6.96 15.65 -14.60
C ASP A 39 -6.99 14.12 -14.48
N LYS A 40 -7.26 13.41 -15.58
CA LYS A 40 -7.30 11.93 -15.58
C LYS A 40 -5.99 11.32 -15.13
N VAL A 41 -4.87 11.84 -15.65
CA VAL A 41 -3.52 11.41 -15.28
C VAL A 41 -3.27 11.67 -13.79
N ALA A 42 -3.60 12.87 -13.30
CA ALA A 42 -3.40 13.24 -11.90
C ALA A 42 -4.22 12.41 -10.91
N THR A 43 -5.43 11.97 -11.26
CA THR A 43 -6.33 11.22 -10.38
C THR A 43 -6.32 9.70 -10.60
N GLY A 44 -5.66 9.23 -11.66
CA GLY A 44 -5.74 7.84 -12.10
C GLY A 44 -7.16 7.44 -12.54
N ASP A 45 -7.91 8.38 -13.11
CA ASP A 45 -9.29 8.18 -13.58
C ASP A 45 -9.29 7.39 -14.89
N VAL A 46 -9.81 6.17 -14.81
CA VAL A 46 -9.83 5.19 -15.91
C VAL A 46 -11.19 4.49 -15.93
N ASP A 47 -11.81 4.45 -17.10
CA ASP A 47 -13.04 3.69 -17.36
C ASP A 47 -12.86 2.93 -18.68
N ILE A 48 -12.56 1.63 -18.56
CA ILE A 48 -12.28 0.75 -19.70
C ILE A 48 -13.43 -0.24 -19.84
N LYS A 49 -14.09 -0.22 -21.00
CA LYS A 49 -15.17 -1.15 -21.32
C LYS A 49 -14.69 -2.60 -21.20
N GLY A 50 -15.41 -3.38 -20.38
CA GLY A 50 -15.10 -4.80 -20.13
C GLY A 50 -14.13 -5.05 -18.98
N ASP A 51 -13.62 -4.00 -18.33
CA ASP A 51 -12.92 -4.15 -17.06
C ASP A 51 -13.91 -4.55 -15.94
N SER A 52 -13.60 -5.64 -15.25
CA SER A 52 -14.35 -6.11 -14.08
C SER A 52 -14.47 -5.07 -12.96
N GLY A 53 -13.49 -4.17 -12.81
CA GLY A 53 -13.54 -3.10 -11.82
C GLY A 53 -14.50 -1.96 -12.16
N GLY A 54 -14.81 -1.78 -13.46
CA GLY A 54 -15.51 -0.60 -13.95
C GLY A 54 -14.71 0.69 -13.77
N HIS A 55 -15.41 1.83 -13.70
CA HIS A 55 -14.77 3.13 -13.47
C HIS A 55 -13.92 3.11 -12.19
N THR A 56 -12.65 3.47 -12.32
CA THR A 56 -11.65 3.45 -11.25
C THR A 56 -10.97 4.80 -11.12
N ARG A 57 -10.80 5.28 -9.88
CA ARG A 57 -10.05 6.50 -9.54
C ARG A 57 -9.31 6.30 -8.22
N TYR A 58 -8.07 6.79 -8.11
CA TYR A 58 -7.20 6.55 -6.94
C TYR A 58 -7.02 5.05 -6.57
N GLY A 59 -7.13 4.14 -7.54
CA GLY A 59 -7.13 2.69 -7.28
C GLY A 59 -8.43 2.13 -6.69
N ILE A 60 -9.48 2.95 -6.54
CA ILE A 60 -10.80 2.55 -6.03
C ILE A 60 -11.74 2.33 -7.21
N ALA A 61 -12.15 1.08 -7.41
CA ALA A 61 -12.98 0.63 -8.52
C ALA A 61 -14.47 0.56 -8.14
N GLN A 62 -15.36 1.15 -8.94
CA GLN A 62 -16.79 1.32 -8.65
C GLN A 62 -17.50 0.00 -8.35
N ASN A 63 -17.21 -1.07 -9.10
CA ASN A 63 -17.92 -2.35 -8.97
C ASN A 63 -17.63 -3.07 -7.65
N TYR A 64 -16.45 -2.83 -7.06
CA TYR A 64 -16.06 -3.40 -5.76
C TYR A 64 -16.41 -2.47 -4.58
N ASN A 65 -16.91 -1.26 -4.88
CA ASN A 65 -17.24 -0.23 -3.91
C ASN A 65 -18.59 0.44 -4.29
N PRO A 66 -19.70 -0.33 -4.33
CA PRO A 66 -21.00 0.16 -4.81
C PRO A 66 -21.55 1.34 -3.99
N GLU A 67 -21.07 1.52 -2.76
CA GLU A 67 -21.41 2.63 -1.87
C GLU A 67 -20.72 3.96 -2.23
N ILE A 68 -19.68 3.92 -3.06
CA ILE A 68 -18.86 5.09 -3.41
C ILE A 68 -19.28 5.58 -4.80
N ASN A 69 -19.46 6.89 -4.98
CA ASN A 69 -19.55 7.47 -6.32
C ASN A 69 -18.15 7.82 -6.84
N VAL A 70 -17.54 6.91 -7.61
CA VAL A 70 -16.16 7.08 -8.11
C VAL A 70 -16.03 8.30 -9.03
N SER A 71 -17.10 8.65 -9.76
CA SER A 71 -17.08 9.76 -10.72
C SER A 71 -16.86 11.14 -10.12
N THR A 72 -17.19 11.32 -8.84
CA THR A 72 -17.01 12.57 -8.10
C THR A 72 -16.05 12.41 -6.91
N LEU A 73 -15.35 11.28 -6.82
CA LEU A 73 -14.48 10.97 -5.69
C LEU A 73 -13.31 11.97 -5.62
N THR A 74 -13.12 12.58 -4.46
CA THR A 74 -11.96 13.44 -4.14
C THR A 74 -10.83 12.61 -3.52
N TYR A 75 -9.61 13.16 -3.51
CA TYR A 75 -8.48 12.49 -2.86
C TYR A 75 -8.69 12.33 -1.34
N GLU A 76 -9.26 13.33 -0.66
CA GLU A 76 -9.57 13.22 0.78
C GLU A 76 -10.63 12.14 1.07
N GLN A 77 -11.63 11.99 0.20
CA GLN A 77 -12.58 10.89 0.34
C GLN A 77 -11.91 9.53 0.09
N ALA A 78 -11.01 9.44 -0.89
CA ALA A 78 -10.21 8.24 -1.12
C ALA A 78 -9.37 7.88 0.12
N LYS A 79 -8.74 8.87 0.78
CA LYS A 79 -8.03 8.66 2.05
C LYS A 79 -8.91 8.03 3.12
N VAL A 80 -10.13 8.52 3.31
CA VAL A 80 -11.07 7.92 4.29
C VAL A 80 -11.36 6.45 3.94
N VAL A 81 -11.53 6.13 2.65
CA VAL A 81 -11.76 4.75 2.19
C VAL A 81 -10.55 3.87 2.52
N TYR A 82 -9.34 4.32 2.20
CA TYR A 82 -8.13 3.57 2.48
C TYR A 82 -7.85 3.42 3.98
N PHE A 83 -8.13 4.47 4.76
CA PHE A 83 -7.99 4.45 6.21
C PHE A 83 -8.84 3.34 6.80
N ASN A 84 -10.15 3.35 6.50
CA ASN A 84 -11.10 2.38 7.04
C ASN A 84 -10.85 0.96 6.52
N LYS A 85 -10.58 0.80 5.22
CA LYS A 85 -10.49 -0.54 4.60
C LYS A 85 -9.18 -1.24 4.87
N TYR A 86 -8.08 -0.50 5.03
CA TYR A 86 -6.73 -1.08 5.09
C TYR A 86 -5.96 -0.67 6.33
N TRP A 87 -5.89 0.62 6.65
CA TRP A 87 -5.05 1.11 7.76
C TRP A 87 -5.59 0.68 9.13
N ASP A 88 -6.82 1.12 9.45
CA ASP A 88 -7.49 0.88 10.73
C ASP A 88 -7.80 -0.61 10.90
N LYS A 89 -8.41 -1.22 9.87
CA LYS A 89 -8.75 -2.66 9.88
C LYS A 89 -7.56 -3.60 10.04
N SER A 90 -6.35 -3.16 9.64
CA SER A 90 -5.13 -3.95 9.82
C SER A 90 -4.27 -3.44 10.97
N GLU A 91 -4.82 -2.56 11.81
CA GLU A 91 -4.19 -2.01 13.00
C GLU A 91 -2.78 -1.46 12.73
N CYS A 92 -2.61 -0.78 11.58
CA CYS A 92 -1.31 -0.30 11.15
C CYS A 92 -0.67 0.66 12.17
N ASP A 93 -1.50 1.38 12.93
CA ASP A 93 -1.07 2.29 14.02
C ASP A 93 -0.37 1.60 15.19
N LEU A 94 -0.54 0.28 15.35
CA LEU A 94 0.14 -0.46 16.41
C LEU A 94 1.60 -0.76 16.07
N LEU A 95 2.00 -0.60 14.81
CA LEU A 95 3.37 -0.80 14.38
C LEU A 95 4.20 0.48 14.60
N PRO A 96 5.52 0.34 14.84
CA PRO A 96 6.42 1.48 14.84
C PRO A 96 6.30 2.31 13.54
N SER A 97 6.44 3.62 13.67
CA SER A 97 6.54 4.54 12.53
C SER A 97 7.59 4.06 11.53
N LEU A 98 7.42 4.39 10.25
CA LEU A 98 8.10 3.81 9.09
C LEU A 98 7.69 2.36 8.77
N LEU A 99 7.63 1.45 9.76
CA LEU A 99 7.18 0.08 9.51
C LEU A 99 5.68 0.00 9.21
N ASN A 100 4.87 0.82 9.88
CA ASN A 100 3.44 0.98 9.58
C ASN A 100 3.18 1.41 8.12
N ILE A 101 3.99 2.32 7.58
CA ILE A 101 3.95 2.77 6.19
C ILE A 101 4.24 1.61 5.23
N ILE A 102 5.31 0.85 5.49
CA ILE A 102 5.67 -0.31 4.67
C ILE A 102 4.63 -1.42 4.75
N ASN A 103 4.09 -1.68 5.94
CA ASN A 103 3.08 -2.70 6.15
C ASN A 103 1.75 -2.31 5.50
N PHE A 104 1.33 -1.05 5.60
CA PHE A 104 0.13 -0.55 4.93
C PHE A 104 0.19 -0.77 3.41
N ASP A 105 1.30 -0.42 2.77
CA ASP A 105 1.47 -0.67 1.33
C ASP A 105 1.38 -2.17 0.99
N ALA A 106 1.94 -3.02 1.85
CA ALA A 106 1.83 -4.47 1.71
C ALA A 106 0.40 -4.97 1.91
N VAL A 107 -0.34 -4.41 2.86
CA VAL A 107 -1.76 -4.72 3.14
C VAL A 107 -2.61 -4.42 1.91
N VAL A 108 -2.45 -3.23 1.31
CA VAL A 108 -3.18 -2.83 0.10
C VAL A 108 -2.94 -3.82 -1.04
N ASN A 109 -1.69 -4.29 -1.21
CA ASN A 109 -1.34 -5.15 -2.34
C ASN A 109 -1.61 -6.65 -2.10
N HIS A 110 -1.45 -7.13 -0.87
CA HIS A 110 -1.40 -8.56 -0.55
C HIS A 110 -2.46 -9.03 0.46
N GLY A 111 -3.24 -8.09 1.02
CA GLY A 111 -4.08 -8.32 2.18
C GLY A 111 -3.28 -8.39 3.48
N SER A 112 -3.95 -8.10 4.60
CA SER A 112 -3.32 -8.02 5.93
C SER A 112 -2.62 -9.31 6.34
N THR A 113 -3.24 -10.47 6.11
CA THR A 113 -2.65 -11.76 6.47
C THR A 113 -1.29 -11.97 5.81
N ASN A 114 -1.13 -11.72 4.51
CA ASN A 114 0.16 -11.93 3.85
C ASN A 114 1.18 -10.87 4.26
N ALA A 115 0.77 -9.61 4.36
CA ALA A 115 1.62 -8.51 4.82
C ALA A 115 2.24 -8.82 6.19
N ASN A 116 1.39 -9.21 7.14
CA ASN A 116 1.78 -9.54 8.50
C ASN A 116 2.68 -10.80 8.55
N LYS A 117 2.43 -11.79 7.69
CA LYS A 117 3.30 -12.98 7.57
C LYS A 117 4.69 -12.64 7.04
N PHE A 118 4.82 -11.66 6.13
CA PHE A 118 6.14 -11.19 5.71
C PHE A 118 6.91 -10.60 6.89
N LEU A 119 6.26 -9.72 7.66
CA LEU A 119 6.83 -9.12 8.85
C LEU A 119 7.23 -10.17 9.90
N GLN A 120 6.35 -11.11 10.23
CA GLN A 120 6.65 -12.19 11.19
C GLN A 120 7.87 -13.01 10.77
N ARG A 121 8.01 -13.38 9.48
CA ARG A 121 9.22 -14.08 9.00
C ARG A 121 10.48 -13.25 9.21
N CYS A 122 10.43 -11.95 8.94
CA CYS A 122 11.57 -11.04 9.15
C CYS A 122 11.92 -10.85 10.63
N LEU A 123 10.95 -11.02 11.54
CA LEU A 123 11.14 -11.01 12.99
C LEU A 123 11.63 -12.36 13.56
N GLY A 124 11.73 -13.38 12.72
CA GLY A 124 12.25 -14.71 13.06
C GLY A 124 11.20 -15.71 13.56
N PHE A 125 9.90 -15.43 13.38
CA PHE A 125 8.85 -16.42 13.65
C PHE A 125 8.90 -17.54 12.60
N LEU A 126 8.56 -18.76 13.00
CA LEU A 126 8.68 -19.97 12.17
C LEU A 126 7.42 -20.83 12.22
N GLY A 127 7.20 -21.62 11.17
CA GLY A 127 6.13 -22.62 11.12
C GLY A 127 4.75 -22.02 11.42
N LYS A 128 4.08 -22.56 12.44
CA LYS A 128 2.74 -22.15 12.85
C LYS A 128 2.67 -20.75 13.45
N ASP A 129 3.80 -20.21 13.92
CA ASP A 129 3.85 -18.88 14.55
C ASP A 129 3.88 -17.76 13.49
N VAL A 130 3.91 -18.12 12.19
CA VAL A 130 3.72 -17.20 11.05
C VAL A 130 2.26 -17.25 10.62
N ASP A 131 1.37 -16.84 11.50
CA ASP A 131 -0.09 -16.92 11.36
C ASP A 131 -0.70 -15.71 10.64
N GLY A 132 0.01 -14.58 10.58
CA GLY A 132 -0.46 -13.32 10.02
C GLY A 132 -1.26 -12.46 11.00
N ASP A 133 -1.30 -12.83 12.28
CA ASP A 133 -1.88 -12.05 13.36
C ASP A 133 -0.80 -11.22 14.07
N LEU A 134 -0.98 -9.90 14.12
CA LEU A 134 -0.07 -8.99 14.82
C LEU A 134 -0.51 -8.80 16.27
N GLY A 135 -0.73 -9.92 16.97
CA GLY A 135 -1.03 -9.90 18.40
C GLY A 135 0.13 -9.38 19.26
N PRO A 136 -0.05 -9.34 20.60
CA PRO A 136 0.89 -8.69 21.52
C PRO A 136 2.35 -9.19 21.44
N ILE A 137 2.57 -10.45 21.08
CA ILE A 137 3.91 -11.04 20.94
C ILE A 137 4.61 -10.47 19.70
N SER A 138 3.93 -10.44 18.55
CA SER A 138 4.43 -9.87 17.30
C SER A 138 4.77 -8.39 17.48
N LEU A 139 3.86 -7.62 18.10
CA LEU A 139 4.06 -6.19 18.36
C LEU A 139 5.25 -5.95 19.29
N ARG A 140 5.32 -6.65 20.43
CA ARG A 140 6.45 -6.55 21.35
C ARG A 140 7.77 -6.85 20.63
N LYS A 141 7.79 -7.86 19.75
CA LYS A 141 8.98 -8.19 18.97
C LYS A 141 9.38 -7.05 18.04
N CYS A 142 8.43 -6.44 17.32
CA CYS A 142 8.68 -5.26 16.47
C CYS A 142 9.39 -4.15 17.25
N TYR A 143 8.85 -3.73 18.39
CA TYR A 143 9.45 -2.68 19.21
C TYR A 143 10.80 -3.09 19.81
N SER A 144 10.96 -4.36 20.21
CA SER A 144 12.22 -4.85 20.79
C SER A 144 13.40 -4.86 19.81
N VAL A 145 13.13 -5.07 18.52
CA VAL A 145 14.18 -5.06 17.49
C VAL A 145 14.39 -3.68 16.89
N CYS A 146 13.40 -2.79 16.93
CA CYS A 146 13.47 -1.45 16.35
C CYS A 146 13.90 -0.40 17.38
N VAL A 147 15.07 -0.59 18.00
CA VAL A 147 15.58 0.30 19.06
C VAL A 147 16.15 1.60 18.48
N THR A 148 16.73 1.53 17.29
CA THR A 148 17.30 2.67 16.59
C THR A 148 16.64 2.90 15.23
N LYS A 149 16.89 4.09 14.65
CA LYS A 149 16.53 4.38 13.25
C LYS A 149 17.17 3.40 12.26
N TYR A 150 18.37 2.89 12.56
CA TYR A 150 19.04 1.92 11.70
C TYR A 150 18.32 0.57 11.71
N ASP A 151 17.84 0.14 12.89
CA ASP A 151 17.16 -1.14 13.04
C ASP A 151 15.81 -1.17 12.33
N ILE A 152 14.99 -0.12 12.51
CA ILE A 152 13.68 -0.01 11.84
C ILE A 152 13.84 0.00 10.32
N LYS A 153 14.83 0.73 9.78
CA LYS A 153 15.14 0.72 8.35
C LYS A 153 15.56 -0.67 7.87
N THR A 154 16.41 -1.34 8.64
CA THR A 154 16.87 -2.70 8.32
C THR A 154 15.71 -3.69 8.28
N LEU A 155 14.78 -3.62 9.24
CA LEU A 155 13.58 -4.46 9.24
C LEU A 155 12.67 -4.14 8.04
N CYS A 156 12.45 -2.86 7.75
CA CYS A 156 11.66 -2.44 6.58
C CYS A 156 12.23 -2.99 5.27
N LEU A 157 13.56 -2.90 5.08
CA LEU A 157 14.22 -3.44 3.89
C LEU A 157 14.07 -4.97 3.77
N LYS A 158 14.17 -5.70 4.88
CA LYS A 158 13.92 -7.15 4.91
C LYS A 158 12.47 -7.50 4.55
N VAL A 159 11.49 -6.74 5.02
CA VAL A 159 10.08 -6.93 4.64
C VAL A 159 9.90 -6.68 3.14
N LEU A 160 10.56 -5.67 2.59
CA LEU A 160 10.54 -5.38 1.15
C LEU A 160 11.20 -6.49 0.31
N ASP A 161 12.27 -7.13 0.82
CA ASP A 161 12.87 -8.33 0.21
C ASP A 161 11.86 -9.49 0.16
N GLU A 162 11.15 -9.75 1.26
CA GLU A 162 10.13 -10.79 1.33
C GLU A 162 8.98 -10.54 0.34
N ARG A 163 8.56 -9.28 0.19
CA ARG A 163 7.52 -8.89 -0.78
C ARG A 163 7.97 -9.09 -2.22
N GLU A 164 9.20 -8.67 -2.55
CA GLU A 164 9.79 -8.91 -3.86
C GLU A 164 9.86 -10.40 -4.18
N ARG A 165 10.33 -11.21 -3.22
CA ARG A 165 10.35 -12.68 -3.34
C ARG A 165 8.95 -13.23 -3.61
N PHE A 166 7.94 -12.72 -2.90
CA PHE A 166 6.56 -13.16 -3.08
C PHE A 166 6.02 -12.87 -4.49
N PHE A 167 6.30 -11.69 -5.07
CA PHE A 167 5.93 -11.41 -6.46
C PHE A 167 6.58 -12.39 -7.45
N ARG A 168 7.86 -12.70 -7.25
CA ARG A 168 8.56 -13.69 -8.08
C ARG A 168 7.93 -15.08 -7.96
N VAL A 169 7.49 -15.46 -6.77
CA VAL A 169 6.75 -16.72 -6.54
C VAL A 169 5.39 -16.72 -7.24
N ILE A 170 4.64 -15.60 -7.24
CA ILE A 170 3.36 -15.49 -7.97
C ILE A 170 3.59 -15.78 -9.45
N VAL A 171 4.60 -15.15 -10.05
CA VAL A 171 4.92 -15.33 -11.48
C VAL A 171 5.42 -16.74 -11.78
N ALA A 172 6.26 -17.31 -10.91
CA ALA A 172 6.72 -18.69 -11.06
C ALA A 172 5.56 -19.69 -11.04
N ARG A 173 4.52 -19.44 -10.22
CA ARG A 173 3.31 -20.28 -10.15
C ARG A 173 2.33 -20.00 -11.29
N ASN A 174 2.24 -18.76 -11.74
CA ASN A 174 1.38 -18.36 -12.84
C ASN A 174 2.14 -17.40 -13.79
N PRO A 175 2.83 -17.94 -14.81
CA PRO A 175 3.61 -17.14 -15.75
C PRO A 175 2.79 -16.08 -16.51
N SER A 176 1.46 -16.22 -16.59
CA SER A 176 0.59 -15.21 -17.23
C SER A 176 0.67 -13.85 -16.52
N GLN A 177 1.12 -13.82 -15.27
CA GLN A 177 1.29 -12.62 -14.45
C GLN A 177 2.60 -11.86 -14.74
N GLN A 178 3.52 -12.42 -15.53
CA GLN A 178 4.82 -11.81 -15.85
C GLN A 178 4.71 -10.35 -16.33
N LYS A 179 3.65 -10.04 -17.09
CA LYS A 179 3.39 -8.69 -17.60
C LYS A 179 3.24 -7.61 -16.51
N PHE A 180 2.88 -8.00 -15.28
CA PHE A 180 2.71 -7.08 -14.15
C PHE A 180 3.95 -6.97 -13.25
N LEU A 181 4.90 -7.91 -13.37
CA LEU A 181 6.02 -8.04 -12.45
C LEU A 181 6.84 -6.75 -12.36
N GLN A 182 7.13 -6.12 -13.49
CA GLN A 182 7.92 -4.89 -13.50
C GLN A 182 7.25 -3.77 -12.70
N GLY A 183 5.92 -3.63 -12.79
CA GLY A 183 5.16 -2.66 -12.01
C GLY A 183 5.26 -2.94 -10.51
N TRP A 184 5.10 -4.20 -10.11
CA TRP A 184 5.25 -4.63 -8.72
C TRP A 184 6.67 -4.38 -8.17
N LEU A 185 7.71 -4.68 -8.95
CA LEU A 185 9.09 -4.41 -8.56
C LEU A 185 9.39 -2.91 -8.45
N ASN A 186 8.84 -2.10 -9.35
CA ASN A 186 8.97 -0.64 -9.28
C ASN A 186 8.33 -0.07 -8.00
N ARG A 187 7.18 -0.62 -7.56
CA ARG A 187 6.55 -0.26 -6.28
C ARG A 187 7.46 -0.56 -5.09
N VAL A 188 8.03 -1.77 -5.04
CA VAL A 188 8.99 -2.14 -3.97
C VAL A 188 10.24 -1.26 -4.01
N ALA A 189 10.79 -0.98 -5.20
CA ALA A 189 11.96 -0.12 -5.36
C ALA A 189 11.71 1.30 -4.84
N ARG A 190 10.52 1.88 -5.08
CA ARG A 190 10.13 3.19 -4.54
C ARG A 190 10.15 3.22 -3.01
N LEU A 191 9.61 2.18 -2.37
CA LEU A 191 9.62 2.08 -0.90
C LEU A 191 11.02 1.92 -0.34
N ARG A 192 11.90 1.16 -1.02
CA ARG A 192 13.31 1.05 -0.62
C ARG A 192 14.00 2.41 -0.65
N GLU A 193 13.73 3.21 -1.66
CA GLU A 193 14.29 4.55 -1.77
C GLU A 193 13.77 5.46 -0.66
N TYR A 194 12.47 5.43 -0.38
CA TYR A 194 11.87 6.16 0.74
C TYR A 194 12.52 5.79 2.08
N VAL A 195 12.64 4.49 2.40
CA VAL A 195 13.27 4.01 3.65
C VAL A 195 14.71 4.49 3.81
N LYS A 196 15.46 4.64 2.71
CA LYS A 196 16.84 5.14 2.76
C LYS A 196 16.90 6.62 3.13
N GLN A 197 15.94 7.42 2.66
CA GLN A 197 15.94 8.89 2.78
C GLN A 197 15.52 9.43 4.16
N VAL A 198 14.68 8.71 4.91
CA VAL A 198 14.05 9.20 6.16
C VAL A 198 14.86 9.01 7.45
#